data_AF-A0AAV5KIL3-F1
#
_entry.id   AF-A0AAV5KIL3-F1
#
_cell.length_a   1.000
_cell.length_b   1.000
_cell.length_c   1.000
_cell.angle_alpha   90.00
_cell.angle_beta   90.00
_cell.angle_gamma   90.00
#
_symmetry.space_group_name_H-M   'P 1'
#
loop_
_entity.id
_entity.type
_entity.pdbx_description
1 polymer ?
#
loop_
_entity_poly.entity_id
_entity_poly.type
_entity_poly.pdbx_seq_one_letter_code
_entity_poly.pdbx_strand_id
1 'polypeptide(L)'
;MALCLQHGGLFFPKFKSSPNKRKTVLARTFNGHESSPSSSNGSLSVRQKKTVPGKPEADVVVIESGIGGLCCAGLLARYQQDVLVLESHDQPEGAAHAFEIKGYKFDSGPLLFSGLQLRGPQANPLAQVLDALGESVPRAKYDSWMVYIPECEFLLRTGPTEFYEDLEKNVSRNAVQKWKKLLVGTIC
;
A
#
# COMPACT_ATOMS: atom_id res chain seq x y z
N MET A 1 -0.07 15.51 3.82
CA MET A 1 -1.14 16.01 4.72
C MET A 1 -2.33 15.08 4.61
N ALA A 2 -2.88 14.66 5.75
CA ALA A 2 -4.15 13.93 5.79
C ALA A 2 -5.21 14.78 5.08
N LEU A 3 -5.64 14.35 3.90
CA LEU A 3 -6.74 15.00 3.19
C LEU A 3 -8.03 14.28 3.61
N CYS A 4 -8.60 14.76 4.70
CA CYS A 4 -10.01 14.56 4.98
C CYS A 4 -10.81 15.30 3.90
N LEU A 5 -11.31 14.57 2.91
CA LEU A 5 -12.32 15.04 1.98
C LEU A 5 -13.62 14.27 2.25
N GLN A 6 -14.46 14.82 3.12
CA GLN A 6 -15.90 14.64 3.00
C GLN A 6 -16.49 15.97 2.56
N HIS A 7 -17.01 16.02 1.32
CA HIS A 7 -18.39 16.37 0.98
C HIS A 7 -18.51 16.43 -0.54
N GLY A 8 -19.32 15.52 -1.11
CA GLY A 8 -19.61 15.48 -2.54
C GLY A 8 -19.78 14.03 -2.99
N GLY A 9 -21.02 13.59 -3.16
CA GLY A 9 -21.35 12.23 -3.58
C GLY A 9 -20.70 11.89 -4.92
N LEU A 10 -19.60 11.14 -4.88
CA LEU A 10 -19.08 10.42 -6.02
C LEU A 10 -19.62 9.00 -5.97
N PHE A 11 -20.61 8.80 -6.82
CA PHE A 11 -21.20 7.52 -7.16
C PHE A 11 -20.09 6.56 -7.60
N PHE A 12 -19.65 5.67 -6.71
CA PHE A 12 -18.75 4.58 -7.08
C PHE A 12 -19.51 3.65 -8.04
N PRO A 13 -19.06 3.45 -9.29
CA PRO A 13 -19.69 2.48 -10.15
C PRO A 13 -19.51 1.09 -9.54
N LYS A 14 -20.63 0.38 -9.35
CA LYS A 14 -20.63 -1.05 -9.02
C LYS A 14 -19.71 -1.78 -9.99
N PHE A 15 -18.65 -2.40 -9.47
CA PHE A 15 -17.73 -3.25 -10.21
C PHE A 15 -18.53 -4.35 -10.91
N LYS A 16 -18.64 -4.26 -12.23
CA LYS A 16 -18.98 -5.41 -13.07
C LYS A 16 -17.66 -6.03 -13.50
N SER A 17 -17.36 -7.22 -12.98
CA SER A 17 -16.23 -8.01 -13.47
C SER A 17 -16.46 -8.34 -14.96
N SER A 18 -15.47 -8.01 -15.78
CA SER A 18 -15.43 -8.42 -17.18
C SER A 18 -15.12 -9.92 -17.26
N PRO A 19 -15.84 -10.72 -18.08
CA PRO A 19 -15.64 -12.16 -18.13
C PRO A 19 -14.47 -12.48 -19.06
N ASN A 20 -13.26 -12.10 -18.67
CA ASN A 20 -12.06 -12.61 -19.32
C ASN A 20 -11.50 -13.75 -18.47
N LYS A 21 -11.69 -14.99 -18.92
CA LYS A 21 -11.21 -16.22 -18.28
C LYS A 21 -9.66 -16.23 -18.28
N ARG A 22 -9.05 -15.52 -17.33
CA ARG A 22 -7.67 -15.75 -16.92
C ARG A 22 -7.74 -16.49 -15.58
N LYS A 23 -6.99 -17.60 -15.49
CA LYS A 23 -6.99 -18.47 -14.30
C LYS A 23 -6.58 -17.63 -13.09
N THR A 24 -7.54 -17.34 -12.22
CA THR A 24 -7.29 -16.70 -10.92
C THR A 24 -6.29 -17.57 -10.17
N VAL A 25 -5.14 -16.99 -9.81
CA VAL A 25 -4.13 -17.69 -9.01
C VAL A 25 -4.72 -17.92 -7.63
N LEU A 26 -4.98 -19.17 -7.28
CA LEU A 26 -5.69 -19.54 -6.06
C LEU A 26 -4.70 -19.53 -4.88
N ALA A 27 -4.56 -18.39 -4.20
CA ALA A 27 -3.96 -18.35 -2.88
C ALA A 27 -4.97 -18.87 -1.84
N ARG A 28 -4.52 -19.68 -0.88
CA ARG A 28 -5.39 -20.10 0.24
C ARG A 28 -5.59 -18.90 1.18
N THR A 29 -6.75 -18.26 1.12
CA THR A 29 -7.09 -17.13 1.99
C THR A 29 -8.01 -17.59 3.11
N PHE A 30 -7.65 -17.30 4.37
CA PHE A 30 -8.49 -17.55 5.54
C PHE A 30 -8.56 -16.30 6.42
N ASN A 31 -9.74 -15.67 6.51
CA ASN A 31 -10.03 -14.62 7.49
C ASN A 31 -10.90 -15.20 8.60
N GLY A 32 -10.40 -15.24 9.83
CA GLY A 32 -11.08 -15.84 10.98
C GLY A 32 -12.15 -14.93 11.60
N HIS A 33 -13.25 -14.64 10.89
CA HIS A 33 -14.36 -13.87 11.43
C HIS A 33 -15.70 -14.64 11.34
N GLU A 34 -15.95 -15.54 12.29
CA GLU A 34 -17.30 -16.04 12.56
C GLU A 34 -17.83 -15.37 13.83
N SER A 35 -19.03 -14.80 13.72
CA SER A 35 -19.80 -14.24 14.83
C SER A 35 -20.43 -15.38 15.64
N SER A 36 -20.00 -15.56 16.88
CA SER A 36 -20.54 -16.60 17.77
C SER A 36 -21.89 -16.17 18.36
N PRO A 37 -22.95 -17.00 18.32
CA PRO A 37 -24.07 -16.89 19.24
C PRO A 37 -23.68 -17.47 20.61
N SER A 38 -24.16 -16.82 21.66
CA SER A 38 -23.98 -17.20 23.06
C SER A 38 -24.63 -18.56 23.38
N SER A 39 -23.87 -19.50 23.94
CA SER A 39 -24.39 -20.42 24.96
C SER A 39 -23.27 -20.98 25.82
N SER A 40 -23.44 -20.84 27.12
CA SER A 40 -22.61 -21.40 28.18
C SER A 40 -22.74 -22.92 28.26
N ASN A 41 -21.64 -23.63 28.49
CA ASN A 41 -21.51 -24.62 29.55
C ASN A 41 -20.04 -25.02 29.73
N GLY A 42 -19.61 -25.04 30.99
CA GLY A 42 -18.24 -25.29 31.40
C GLY A 42 -17.77 -26.70 31.07
N SER A 43 -16.77 -26.78 30.21
CA SER A 43 -15.74 -27.80 30.26
C SER A 43 -14.41 -27.07 30.12
N LEU A 44 -13.36 -27.54 30.82
CA LEU A 44 -12.00 -27.06 30.60
C LEU A 44 -11.58 -27.46 29.18
N SER A 45 -11.93 -26.61 28.21
CA SER A 45 -11.54 -26.72 26.82
C SER A 45 -10.03 -26.57 26.76
N VAL A 46 -9.32 -27.68 26.59
CA VAL A 46 -8.01 -27.67 25.92
C VAL A 46 -8.22 -26.80 24.69
N ARG A 47 -7.57 -25.62 24.67
CA ARG A 47 -7.72 -24.63 23.61
C ARG A 47 -7.47 -25.36 22.30
N GLN A 48 -8.54 -25.71 21.57
CA GLN A 48 -8.38 -26.45 20.34
C GLN A 48 -7.46 -25.61 19.46
N LYS A 49 -6.30 -26.16 19.10
CA LYS A 49 -5.44 -25.54 18.10
C LYS A 49 -6.33 -25.31 16.90
N LYS A 50 -6.63 -24.04 16.58
CA LYS A 50 -7.37 -23.67 15.38
C LYS A 50 -6.66 -24.36 14.22
N THR A 51 -7.27 -25.41 13.69
CA THR A 51 -6.76 -26.13 12.53
C THR A 51 -6.91 -25.20 11.35
N VAL A 52 -5.79 -24.76 10.77
CA VAL A 52 -5.81 -23.94 9.56
C VAL A 52 -6.35 -24.84 8.44
N PRO A 53 -7.49 -24.49 7.79
CA PRO A 53 -8.02 -25.30 6.72
C PRO A 53 -7.07 -25.28 5.51
N GLY A 54 -6.66 -26.46 5.04
CA GLY A 54 -5.72 -26.61 3.93
C GLY A 54 -4.84 -27.84 4.08
N LYS A 55 -3.97 -28.09 3.09
CA LYS A 55 -2.93 -29.12 3.25
C LYS A 55 -1.96 -28.68 4.36
N PRO A 56 -1.45 -29.59 5.19
CA PRO A 56 -0.51 -29.28 6.27
C PRO A 56 0.88 -28.87 5.75
N GLU A 57 1.14 -29.12 4.48
CA GLU A 57 2.41 -28.86 3.80
C GLU A 57 2.24 -27.80 2.71
N ALA A 58 3.33 -27.08 2.44
CA ALA A 58 3.47 -26.10 1.38
C ALA A 58 4.92 -26.14 0.87
N ASP A 59 5.13 -25.81 -0.41
CA ASP A 59 6.48 -25.73 -0.99
C ASP A 59 7.23 -24.51 -0.44
N VAL A 60 6.50 -23.41 -0.21
CA VAL A 60 7.05 -22.16 0.31
C VAL A 60 6.15 -21.58 1.40
N VAL A 61 6.76 -21.14 2.50
CA VAL A 61 6.08 -20.38 3.55
C VAL A 61 6.60 -18.94 3.53
N VAL A 62 5.68 -17.99 3.40
CA VAL A 62 5.96 -16.55 3.51
C VAL A 62 5.42 -16.06 4.84
N ILE A 63 6.31 -15.50 5.66
CA ILE A 63 5.93 -14.88 6.93
C ILE A 63 5.72 -13.39 6.69
N GLU A 64 4.60 -12.87 7.19
CA GLU A 64 4.05 -11.52 6.97
C GLU A 64 3.40 -11.32 5.60
N SER A 65 2.24 -10.67 5.61
CA SER A 65 1.43 -10.35 4.45
C SER A 65 1.44 -8.85 4.11
N GLY A 66 2.57 -8.19 4.41
CA GLY A 66 2.85 -6.85 3.91
C GLY A 66 3.08 -6.84 2.40
N ILE A 67 3.26 -5.64 1.83
CA ILE A 67 3.40 -5.46 0.38
C ILE A 67 4.51 -6.33 -0.24
N GLY A 68 5.66 -6.47 0.45
CA GLY A 68 6.75 -7.32 0.00
C GLY A 68 6.42 -8.81 0.06
N GLY A 69 5.80 -9.26 1.15
CA GLY A 69 5.39 -10.66 1.34
C GLY A 69 4.35 -11.08 0.32
N LEU A 70 3.33 -10.25 0.08
CA LEU A 70 2.31 -10.49 -0.94
C LEU A 70 2.87 -10.43 -2.37
N CYS A 71 3.82 -9.52 -2.66
CA CYS A 71 4.53 -9.51 -3.95
C CYS A 71 5.28 -10.84 -4.17
N CYS A 72 6.02 -11.29 -3.16
CA CYS A 72 6.76 -12.56 -3.21
C CYS A 72 5.81 -13.75 -3.41
N ALA A 73 4.79 -13.85 -2.56
CA ALA A 73 3.81 -14.94 -2.60
C ALA A 73 3.05 -14.98 -3.93
N GLY A 74 2.60 -13.83 -4.44
CA GLY A 74 1.90 -13.74 -5.71
C GLY A 74 2.76 -14.20 -6.89
N LEU A 75 4.03 -13.78 -6.92
CA LEU A 75 4.96 -14.19 -7.98
C LEU A 75 5.25 -15.70 -7.93
N LEU A 76 5.50 -16.25 -6.74
CA LEU A 76 5.72 -17.70 -6.56
C LEU A 76 4.49 -18.51 -6.95
N ALA A 77 3.29 -18.06 -6.55
CA ALA A 77 2.04 -18.70 -6.92
C ALA A 77 1.78 -18.63 -8.44
N ARG A 78 2.20 -17.54 -9.11
CA ARG A 78 2.19 -17.46 -10.59
C ARG A 78 3.09 -18.52 -11.23
N TYR A 79 4.22 -18.86 -10.60
CA TYR A 79 5.09 -19.98 -10.99
C TYR A 79 4.62 -21.35 -10.46
N GLN A 80 3.34 -21.48 -10.08
CA GLN A 80 2.70 -22.73 -9.68
C GLN A 80 3.32 -23.40 -8.42
N GLN A 81 3.95 -22.62 -7.54
CA GLN A 81 4.36 -23.10 -6.21
C GLN A 81 3.16 -23.12 -5.26
N ASP A 82 3.09 -24.09 -4.35
CA ASP A 82 2.15 -24.07 -3.22
C ASP A 82 2.69 -23.14 -2.13
N VAL A 83 2.10 -21.94 -2.02
CA VAL A 83 2.57 -20.89 -1.10
C VAL A 83 1.59 -20.71 0.06
N LEU A 84 2.12 -20.80 1.28
CA LEU A 84 1.40 -20.46 2.51
C LEU A 84 1.88 -19.11 3.03
N VAL A 85 0.97 -18.14 3.14
CA VAL A 85 1.25 -16.84 3.75
C VAL A 85 0.73 -16.85 5.19
N LEU A 86 1.58 -16.48 6.15
CA LEU A 86 1.21 -16.40 7.56
C LEU A 86 1.28 -14.94 8.02
N GLU A 87 0.16 -14.45 8.54
CA GLU A 87 0.04 -13.10 9.10
C GLU A 87 -0.29 -13.19 10.60
N SER A 88 0.36 -12.32 11.38
CA SER A 88 0.12 -12.17 12.82
C SER A 88 -1.07 -11.26 13.12
N HIS A 89 -1.32 -10.29 12.25
CA HIS A 89 -2.45 -9.37 12.32
C HIS A 89 -3.76 -10.01 11.79
N ASP A 90 -4.89 -9.37 12.06
CA ASP A 90 -6.21 -9.82 11.61
C ASP A 90 -6.51 -9.50 10.14
N GLN A 91 -5.69 -8.65 9.52
CA GLN A 91 -5.81 -8.20 8.14
C GLN A 91 -4.45 -8.24 7.45
N PRO A 92 -4.41 -8.61 6.16
CA PRO A 92 -3.22 -8.40 5.37
C PRO A 92 -3.06 -6.90 5.12
N GLU A 93 -1.87 -6.34 5.31
CA GLU A 93 -1.51 -4.97 4.88
C GLU A 93 -0.17 -4.48 5.46
N GLY A 94 0.38 -5.14 6.49
CA GLY A 94 1.67 -4.79 7.09
C GLY A 94 1.75 -3.30 7.44
N ALA A 95 2.86 -2.64 7.08
CA ALA A 95 3.01 -1.19 7.28
C ALA A 95 2.09 -0.35 6.38
N ALA A 96 1.57 -0.90 5.27
CA ALA A 96 0.72 -0.19 4.31
C ALA A 96 -0.77 -0.37 4.64
N HIS A 97 -1.12 -0.23 5.92
CA HIS A 97 -2.47 -0.44 6.44
C HIS A 97 -3.26 0.87 6.55
N ALA A 98 -4.58 0.76 6.47
CA ALA A 98 -5.50 1.86 6.72
C ALA A 98 -6.67 1.43 7.60
N PHE A 99 -7.02 2.26 8.57
CA PHE A 99 -8.10 2.02 9.51
C PHE A 99 -9.17 3.12 9.43
N GLU A 100 -10.38 2.82 9.86
CA GLU A 100 -11.51 3.76 9.82
C GLU A 100 -11.96 4.16 11.23
N ILE A 101 -12.12 5.45 11.48
CA ILE A 101 -12.69 5.99 12.71
C ILE A 101 -13.78 6.98 12.33
N LYS A 102 -15.02 6.72 12.79
CA LYS A 102 -16.18 7.63 12.61
C LYS A 102 -16.43 8.03 11.14
N GLY A 103 -16.28 7.10 10.19
CA GLY A 103 -16.48 7.38 8.76
C GLY A 103 -15.30 8.06 8.07
N TYR A 104 -14.18 8.25 8.77
CA TYR A 104 -12.93 8.78 8.22
C TYR A 104 -11.90 7.67 8.13
N LYS A 105 -11.26 7.55 6.96
CA LYS A 105 -10.18 6.59 6.71
C LYS A 105 -8.83 7.26 6.96
N PHE A 106 -7.99 6.59 7.73
CA PHE A 106 -6.65 7.01 8.09
C PHE A 106 -5.67 5.92 7.71
N ASP A 107 -4.58 6.28 7.06
CA ASP A 107 -3.51 5.33 6.78
C ASP A 107 -2.48 5.34 7.93
N SER A 108 -1.95 4.18 8.29
CA SER A 108 -1.00 4.03 9.41
C SER A 108 0.47 4.08 8.96
N GLY A 109 0.76 4.03 7.66
CA GLY A 109 2.12 4.03 7.13
C GLY A 109 2.31 4.79 5.81
N PRO A 110 3.03 4.23 4.82
CA PRO A 110 3.41 4.99 3.63
C PRO A 110 2.18 5.41 2.84
N LEU A 111 1.93 6.73 2.84
CA LEU A 111 0.80 7.35 2.13
C LEU A 111 1.05 7.54 0.63
N LEU A 112 2.33 7.56 0.24
CA LEU A 112 2.78 8.11 -1.03
C LEU A 112 3.89 7.24 -1.62
N PHE A 113 3.74 6.91 -2.90
CA PHE A 113 4.78 6.27 -3.70
C PHE A 113 5.39 7.32 -4.63
N SER A 114 6.72 7.44 -4.61
CA SER A 114 7.47 8.24 -5.58
C SER A 114 7.42 7.56 -6.95
N GLY A 115 6.38 7.89 -7.71
CA GLY A 115 6.07 7.21 -8.97
C GLY A 115 5.50 5.81 -8.77
N LEU A 116 4.74 5.36 -9.77
CA LEU A 116 4.26 3.98 -9.87
C LEU A 116 4.13 3.59 -11.35
N GLN A 117 5.12 4.00 -12.14
CA GLN A 117 5.18 3.71 -13.57
C GLN A 117 5.88 2.38 -13.80
N LEU A 118 5.53 1.71 -14.89
CA LEU A 118 6.15 0.46 -15.30
C LEU A 118 7.61 0.64 -15.75
N ARG A 119 7.89 1.73 -16.47
CA ARG A 119 9.18 2.03 -17.07
C ARG A 119 9.50 3.53 -16.98
N GLY A 120 10.74 3.88 -17.30
CA GLY A 120 11.23 5.26 -17.35
C GLY A 120 11.82 5.76 -16.03
N PRO A 121 12.10 7.06 -15.91
CA PRO A 121 12.74 7.66 -14.72
C PRO A 121 11.94 7.56 -13.42
N GLN A 122 10.66 7.17 -13.52
CA GLN A 122 9.74 6.96 -12.39
C GLN A 122 9.26 5.50 -12.32
N ALA A 123 10.06 4.59 -12.89
CA ALA A 123 9.81 3.16 -12.81
C ALA A 123 9.81 2.70 -11.36
N ASN A 124 8.80 1.92 -10.99
CA ASN A 124 8.62 1.42 -9.64
C ASN A 124 8.55 -0.12 -9.68
N PRO A 125 9.35 -0.84 -8.87
CA PRO A 125 9.31 -2.30 -8.80
C PRO A 125 7.92 -2.86 -8.50
N LEU A 126 7.15 -2.19 -7.63
CA LEU A 126 5.78 -2.60 -7.33
C LEU A 126 4.89 -2.55 -8.58
N ALA A 127 5.05 -1.56 -9.46
CA ALA A 127 4.29 -1.50 -10.70
C ALA A 127 4.63 -2.67 -11.64
N GLN A 128 5.87 -3.14 -11.63
CA GLN A 128 6.28 -4.31 -12.41
C GLN A 128 5.71 -5.61 -11.83
N VAL A 129 5.65 -5.74 -10.51
CA VAL A 129 5.02 -6.89 -9.86
C VAL A 129 3.52 -6.91 -10.13
N LEU A 130 2.83 -5.78 -9.98
CA LEU A 130 1.40 -5.68 -10.28
C LEU A 130 1.11 -6.07 -11.73
N ASP A 131 1.89 -5.56 -12.69
CA ASP A 131 1.78 -5.95 -14.10
C ASP A 131 2.05 -7.45 -14.31
N ALA A 132 3.08 -7.99 -13.67
CA ALA A 132 3.37 -9.42 -13.70
C ALA A 132 2.21 -10.28 -13.15
N LEU A 133 1.52 -9.81 -12.12
CA LEU A 133 0.36 -10.50 -11.56
C LEU A 133 -0.94 -10.21 -12.34
N GLY A 134 -0.93 -9.26 -13.29
CA GLY A 134 -2.12 -8.80 -14.00
C GLY A 134 -3.06 -7.96 -13.13
N GLU A 135 -2.55 -7.41 -12.03
CA GLU A 135 -3.28 -6.62 -11.06
C GLU A 135 -3.12 -5.12 -11.31
N SER A 136 -4.10 -4.35 -10.87
CA SER A 136 -4.06 -2.89 -10.96
C SER A 136 -4.65 -2.25 -9.72
N VAL A 137 -4.02 -1.18 -9.24
CA VAL A 137 -4.46 -0.44 -8.06
C VAL A 137 -4.92 0.97 -8.44
N PRO A 138 -6.04 1.47 -7.87
CA PRO A 138 -6.43 2.87 -8.01
C PRO A 138 -5.31 3.79 -7.56
N ARG A 139 -5.09 4.87 -8.30
CA ARG A 139 -3.99 5.79 -8.03
C ARG A 139 -4.41 7.22 -8.33
N ALA A 140 -4.34 8.06 -7.31
CA ALA A 140 -4.36 9.49 -7.49
C ALA A 140 -2.93 9.98 -7.73
N LYS A 141 -2.76 10.91 -8.68
CA LYS A 141 -1.50 11.63 -8.84
C LYS A 141 -1.55 12.87 -7.94
N TYR A 142 -0.47 13.09 -7.22
CA TYR A 142 -0.20 14.33 -6.51
C TYR A 142 1.03 14.94 -7.16
N ASP A 143 0.91 16.20 -7.55
CA ASP A 143 1.98 16.98 -8.18
C ASP A 143 2.42 18.16 -7.31
N SER A 144 1.83 18.31 -6.12
CA SER A 144 2.05 19.45 -5.25
C SER A 144 1.64 19.17 -3.81
N TRP A 145 2.23 19.94 -2.89
CA TRP A 145 1.92 19.94 -1.46
C TRP A 145 1.87 21.37 -0.97
N MET A 146 0.89 21.68 -0.11
CA MET A 146 0.89 22.95 0.59
C MET A 146 1.91 22.92 1.74
N VAL A 147 2.81 23.89 1.77
CA VAL A 147 3.80 24.09 2.83
C VAL A 147 3.34 25.24 3.70
N TYR A 148 3.25 24.98 5.00
CA TYR A 148 2.95 25.99 6.03
C TYR A 148 4.19 26.18 6.89
N ILE A 149 4.79 27.37 6.82
CA ILE A 149 5.86 27.82 7.71
C ILE A 149 5.43 29.12 8.41
N PRO A 150 6.01 29.48 9.56
CA PRO A 150 5.61 30.69 10.29
C PRO A 150 5.67 31.97 9.45
N GLU A 151 6.56 32.02 8.47
CA GLU A 151 6.81 33.19 7.62
C GLU A 151 5.84 33.28 6.44
N CYS A 152 5.36 32.16 5.91
CA CYS A 152 4.46 32.12 4.75
C CYS A 152 3.83 30.74 4.52
N GLU A 153 2.81 30.72 3.65
CA GLU A 153 2.29 29.50 3.03
C GLU A 153 2.56 29.53 1.53
N PHE A 154 2.96 28.40 0.96
CA PHE A 154 3.14 28.28 -0.48
C PHE A 154 2.93 26.85 -0.96
N LEU A 155 2.46 26.73 -2.21
CA LEU A 155 2.35 25.45 -2.89
C LEU A 155 3.72 25.05 -3.42
N LEU A 156 4.21 23.89 -3.00
CA LEU A 156 5.45 23.29 -3.48
C LEU A 156 5.12 22.19 -4.47
N ARG A 157 5.50 22.37 -5.73
CA ARG A 157 5.30 21.38 -6.79
C ARG A 157 6.37 20.29 -6.71
N THR A 158 5.98 19.06 -7.04
CA THR A 158 6.89 17.92 -7.17
C THR A 158 7.55 17.94 -8.54
N GLY A 159 8.87 17.82 -8.57
CA GLY A 159 9.62 17.73 -9.80
C GLY A 159 10.94 18.48 -9.66
N PRO A 160 12.02 18.01 -10.31
CA PRO A 160 13.33 18.62 -10.15
C PRO A 160 13.35 20.07 -10.61
N THR A 161 12.59 20.43 -11.65
CA THR A 161 12.57 21.79 -12.22
C THR A 161 11.71 22.72 -11.38
N GLU A 162 10.47 22.30 -11.14
CA GLU A 162 9.44 23.09 -10.46
C GLU A 162 9.84 23.36 -9.00
N PHE A 163 10.52 22.40 -8.36
CA PHE A 163 11.07 22.57 -7.02
C PHE A 163 12.08 23.73 -6.95
N TYR A 164 12.96 23.88 -7.94
CA TYR A 164 13.92 25.00 -7.95
C TYR A 164 13.22 26.35 -8.12
N GLU A 165 12.21 26.43 -8.98
CA GLU A 165 11.42 27.65 -9.18
C GLU A 165 10.70 28.05 -7.90
N ASP A 166 10.03 27.09 -7.26
CA ASP A 166 9.26 27.33 -6.05
C ASP A 166 10.18 27.70 -4.87
N LEU A 167 11.38 27.14 -4.79
CA LEU A 167 12.37 27.48 -3.78
C LEU A 167 12.98 28.87 -4.00
N GLU A 168 13.25 29.25 -5.25
CA GLU A 168 13.75 30.59 -5.57
C GLU A 168 12.69 31.66 -5.26
N LYS A 169 11.44 31.39 -5.64
CA LYS A 169 10.31 32.31 -5.48
C LYS A 169 9.88 32.49 -4.03
N ASN A 170 9.75 31.40 -3.28
CA ASN A 170 9.13 31.42 -1.96
C ASN A 170 10.13 31.44 -0.79
N VAL A 171 11.40 31.06 -1.03
CA VAL A 171 12.44 31.00 0.02
C VAL A 171 13.56 32.00 -0.25
N SER A 172 14.45 31.73 -1.20
CA SER A 172 15.50 32.66 -1.67
C SER A 172 16.37 32.05 -2.77
N ARG A 173 17.06 32.90 -3.54
CA ARG A 173 18.15 32.48 -4.44
C ARG A 173 19.29 31.73 -3.74
N ASN A 174 19.60 32.10 -2.50
CA ASN A 174 20.65 31.44 -1.72
C ASN A 174 20.25 30.00 -1.36
N ALA A 175 18.96 29.76 -1.07
CA ALA A 175 18.45 28.42 -0.80
C ALA A 175 18.68 27.47 -2.00
N VAL A 176 18.49 27.95 -3.24
CA VAL A 176 18.72 27.15 -4.46
C VAL A 176 20.18 26.71 -4.56
N GLN A 177 21.11 27.63 -4.29
CA GLN A 177 22.55 27.34 -4.33
C GLN A 177 22.97 26.35 -3.24
N LYS A 178 22.42 26.51 -2.02
CA LYS A 178 22.64 25.55 -0.92
C LYS A 178 22.11 24.16 -1.28
N TRP A 179 20.91 24.06 -1.86
CA TRP A 179 20.33 22.79 -2.30
C TRP A 179 21.19 22.11 -3.38
N LYS A 180 21.62 22.86 -4.39
CA LYS A 180 22.53 22.35 -5.44
C LYS A 180 23.84 21.84 -4.84
N LYS A 181 24.42 22.58 -3.88
CA LYS A 181 25.64 22.16 -3.18
C LYS A 181 25.43 20.87 -2.38
N LEU A 182 24.26 20.71 -1.74
CA LEU A 182 23.90 19.50 -1.00
C LEU A 182 23.80 18.29 -1.93
N LEU A 183 23.13 18.41 -3.07
CA LEU A 183 23.04 17.31 -4.05
C LEU A 183 24.40 16.89 -4.62
N VAL A 184 25.32 17.83 -4.80
CA VAL A 184 26.67 17.53 -5.30
C VAL A 184 27.58 16.98 -4.18
N GLY A 185 27.31 17.31 -2.91
CA GLY A 185 28.13 16.94 -1.76
C GLY A 185 27.74 15.65 -1.03
N THR A 186 26.66 14.97 -1.43
CA THR A 186 26.09 13.81 -0.70
C THR A 186 25.98 12.56 -1.59
N ILE A 187 26.88 12.38 -2.56
CA ILE A 187 27.03 11.11 -3.28
C ILE A 187 28.44 10.55 -3.01
N CYS A 188 28.56 9.89 -1.87
CA CYS A 188 29.47 8.76 -1.64
C CYS A 188 28.63 7.62 -1.07
#